data_AF-A0A1Z4NPR2-F1
#
_entry.id   AF-A0A1Z4NPR2-F1
#
_cell.length_a   1.000
_cell.length_b   1.000
_cell.length_c   1.000
_cell.angle_alpha   90.00
_cell.angle_beta   90.00
_cell.angle_gamma   90.00
#
_symmetry.space_group_name_H-M   'P 1'
#
loop_
_entity.id
_entity.type
_entity.pdbx_description
1 polymer ?
#
loop_
_entity_poly.entity_id
_entity_poly.type
_entity_poly.pdbx_seq_one_letter_code
_entity_poly.pdbx_strand_id
1 'polypeptide(L)'
;MKEKFLNLLNLILVADVFLVFLGFAWFAIAAIGKASGINLGFDLWHQLWQPVFNPAIGILMAGALVSGGLSWLNRKFAQKAETNRQVISTPMGNAEERIPENN
;
A
#
# COMPACT_ATOMS: atom_id res chain seq x y z
N MET A 1 -7.08 -5.66 23.82
CA MET A 1 -6.06 -6.64 23.34
C MET A 1 -5.71 -6.46 21.87
N LYS A 2 -6.68 -6.16 20.98
CA LYS A 2 -6.46 -5.91 19.54
C LYS A 2 -5.45 -4.79 19.25
N GLU A 3 -5.48 -3.71 20.03
CA GLU A 3 -4.51 -2.59 19.98
C GLU A 3 -3.06 -3.07 19.99
N LYS A 4 -2.74 -3.99 20.92
CA LYS A 4 -1.38 -4.52 21.12
C LYS A 4 -0.95 -5.40 19.95
N PHE A 5 -1.88 -6.17 19.39
CA PHE A 5 -1.63 -7.01 18.22
C PHE A 5 -1.34 -6.17 16.97
N LEU A 6 -2.16 -5.15 16.70
CA LEU A 6 -1.94 -4.24 15.57
C LEU A 6 -0.61 -3.50 15.70
N ASN A 7 -0.26 -3.07 16.91
CA ASN A 7 1.00 -2.37 17.15
C ASN A 7 2.23 -3.30 16.99
N LEU A 8 2.13 -4.56 17.43
CA LEU A 8 3.14 -5.59 17.21
C LEU A 8 3.30 -5.91 15.71
N LEU A 9 2.19 -6.06 15.01
CA LEU A 9 2.19 -6.31 13.56
C LEU A 9 2.83 -5.16 12.81
N ASN A 10 2.52 -3.91 13.18
CA ASN A 10 3.12 -2.72 12.60
C ASN A 10 4.64 -2.66 12.86
N LEU A 11 5.07 -2.97 14.10
CA LEU A 11 6.49 -3.04 14.45
C LEU A 11 7.23 -4.10 13.62
N ILE A 12 6.64 -5.30 13.50
CA ILE A 12 7.18 -6.40 12.69
C ILE A 12 7.24 -5.99 11.22
N LEU A 13 6.18 -5.38 10.68
CA LEU A 13 6.14 -4.92 9.29
C LEU A 13 7.22 -3.89 9.00
N VAL A 14 7.37 -2.90 9.89
CA VAL A 14 8.40 -1.86 9.74
C VAL A 14 9.79 -2.48 9.83
N ALA A 15 10.04 -3.34 10.82
CA ALA A 15 11.30 -4.06 10.95
C ALA A 15 11.62 -4.92 9.71
N ASP A 16 10.61 -5.58 9.15
CA ASP A 16 10.69 -6.40 7.94
C ASP A 16 11.06 -5.55 6.71
N VAL A 17 10.42 -4.40 6.51
CA VAL A 17 10.78 -3.44 5.44
C VAL A 17 12.24 -3.00 5.58
N PHE A 18 12.67 -2.61 6.78
CA PHE A 18 14.06 -2.20 7.02
C PHE A 18 15.04 -3.34 6.74
N LEU A 19 14.70 -4.57 7.13
CA LEU A 19 15.50 -5.76 6.84
C LEU A 19 15.64 -5.98 5.32
N VAL A 20 14.54 -5.83 4.57
CA VAL A 20 14.55 -5.93 3.10
C VAL A 20 15.50 -4.89 2.49
N PHE A 21 15.42 -3.63 2.93
CA PHE A 21 16.31 -2.56 2.48
C PHE A 21 17.77 -2.78 2.88
N LEU A 22 18.04 -3.24 4.09
CA LEU A 22 19.38 -3.53 4.58
C LEU A 22 20.01 -4.67 3.78
N GLY A 23 19.23 -5.71 3.49
CA GLY A 23 19.65 -6.77 2.57
C GLY A 23 19.94 -6.28 1.17
N PHE A 24 19.16 -5.34 0.66
CA PHE A 24 19.41 -4.75 -0.65
C PHE A 24 20.72 -3.93 -0.65
N ALA A 25 20.98 -3.16 0.41
CA ALA A 25 22.26 -2.45 0.57
C ALA A 25 23.44 -3.43 0.68
N TRP A 26 23.29 -4.51 1.45
CA TRP A 26 24.29 -5.57 1.55
C TRP A 26 24.52 -6.26 0.20
N PHE A 27 23.45 -6.52 -0.56
CA PHE A 27 23.54 -7.08 -1.90
C PHE A 27 24.36 -6.20 -2.82
N ALA A 28 24.12 -4.88 -2.81
CA ALA A 28 24.88 -3.93 -3.61
C ALA A 28 26.38 -3.97 -3.28
N ILE A 29 26.73 -4.01 -1.99
CA ILE A 29 28.12 -4.14 -1.52
C ILE A 29 28.71 -5.49 -1.95
N ALA A 30 27.97 -6.59 -1.78
CA ALA A 30 28.41 -7.93 -2.15
C ALA A 30 28.57 -8.09 -3.66
N ALA A 31 27.73 -7.46 -4.47
CA ALA A 31 27.82 -7.45 -5.93
C ALA A 31 29.09 -6.74 -6.42
N ILE A 32 29.42 -5.59 -5.81
CA ILE A 32 30.69 -4.86 -6.09
C ILE A 32 31.89 -5.68 -5.60
N GLY A 33 31.77 -6.35 -4.45
CA GLY A 33 32.78 -7.23 -3.90
C GLY A 33 33.09 -8.44 -4.78
N LYS A 34 32.04 -9.08 -5.33
CA LYS A 34 32.18 -10.20 -6.27
C LYS A 34 32.90 -9.79 -7.55
N ALA A 35 32.66 -8.57 -8.05
CA ALA A 35 33.40 -8.01 -9.19
C ALA A 35 34.90 -7.79 -8.87
N SER A 36 35.26 -7.66 -7.59
CA SER A 36 36.63 -7.53 -7.10
C SER A 36 37.27 -8.88 -6.72
N GLY A 37 36.60 -10.01 -6.98
CA GLY A 37 37.12 -11.36 -6.72
C GLY A 37 37.08 -11.80 -5.24
N ILE A 38 36.49 -10.99 -4.35
CA ILE A 38 36.35 -11.30 -2.93
C ILE A 38 34.88 -11.61 -2.66
N ASN A 39 34.58 -12.83 -2.22
CA ASN A 39 33.25 -13.20 -1.74
C ASN A 39 32.98 -12.51 -0.39
N LEU A 40 32.68 -11.22 -0.41
CA LEU A 40 32.34 -10.34 0.71
C LEU A 40 30.99 -10.70 1.39
N GLY A 41 30.65 -11.98 1.43
CA GLY A 41 29.36 -12.47 1.95
C GLY A 41 28.25 -12.54 0.89
N PHE A 42 28.60 -12.63 -0.40
CA PHE A 42 27.63 -12.87 -1.48
C PHE A 42 26.89 -14.22 -1.30
N ASP A 43 27.62 -15.28 -0.96
CA ASP A 43 27.03 -16.60 -0.68
C ASP A 43 26.18 -16.59 0.59
N LEU A 44 26.67 -15.94 1.66
CA LEU A 44 25.91 -15.78 2.90
C LEU A 44 24.60 -15.01 2.66
N TRP A 45 24.67 -13.92 1.88
CA TRP A 45 23.48 -13.18 1.47
C TRP A 45 22.51 -14.05 0.66
N HIS A 46 23.01 -14.84 -0.30
CA HIS A 46 22.16 -15.72 -1.12
C HIS A 46 21.46 -16.78 -0.25
N GLN A 47 22.19 -17.32 0.73
CA GLN A 47 21.67 -18.31 1.66
C GLN A 47 20.67 -17.71 2.65
N LEU A 48 20.85 -16.45 3.07
CA LEU A 48 19.87 -15.70 3.88
C LEU A 48 18.68 -15.21 3.07
N TRP A 49 18.83 -15.05 1.75
CA TRP A 49 17.77 -14.56 0.87
C TRP A 49 16.54 -15.46 0.86
N GLN A 50 16.73 -16.77 0.68
CA GLN A 50 15.64 -17.75 0.65
C GLN A 50 14.81 -17.80 1.95
N PRO A 51 15.41 -17.95 3.15
CA PRO A 51 14.65 -18.07 4.39
C PRO A 51 14.19 -16.73 4.99
N VAL A 52 14.82 -15.60 4.66
CA VAL A 52 14.49 -14.31 5.28
C VAL A 52 13.69 -13.41 4.35
N PHE A 53 14.15 -13.19 3.12
CA PHE A 53 13.54 -12.20 2.23
C PHE A 53 12.29 -12.72 1.52
N ASN A 54 12.27 -14.01 1.18
CA ASN A 54 11.11 -14.61 0.53
C ASN A 54 9.84 -14.56 1.42
N PRO A 55 9.88 -14.96 2.71
CA PRO A 55 8.73 -14.79 3.59
C PRO A 55 8.43 -13.33 3.94
N ALA A 56 9.46 -12.49 4.12
CA ALA A 56 9.32 -11.05 4.37
C ALA A 56 8.47 -10.37 3.27
N ILE A 57 8.86 -10.56 2.00
CA ILE A 57 8.12 -10.03 0.84
C ILE A 57 6.67 -10.54 0.82
N GLY A 58 6.45 -11.81 1.19
CA GLY A 58 5.09 -12.37 1.30
C GLY A 58 4.24 -11.64 2.33
N ILE A 59 4.80 -11.32 3.50
CA ILE A 59 4.11 -10.56 4.56
C ILE A 59 3.85 -9.12 4.12
N LEU A 60 4.83 -8.46 3.49
CA LEU A 60 4.64 -7.11 2.95
C LEU A 60 3.56 -7.07 1.88
N MET A 61 3.56 -8.03 0.97
CA MET A 61 2.57 -8.14 -0.08
C MET A 61 1.19 -8.44 0.50
N ALA A 62 1.08 -9.32 1.50
CA ALA A 62 -0.17 -9.56 2.22
C ALA A 62 -0.68 -8.30 2.94
N GLY A 63 0.20 -7.55 3.61
CA GLY A 63 -0.15 -6.29 4.27
C GLY A 63 -0.61 -5.22 3.28
N ALA A 64 0.06 -5.10 2.13
CA ALA A 64 -0.33 -4.21 1.04
C ALA A 64 -1.68 -4.62 0.43
N LEU A 65 -1.92 -5.91 0.20
CA LEU A 65 -3.19 -6.42 -0.32
C LEU A 65 -4.35 -6.20 0.64
N VAL A 66 -4.15 -6.44 1.93
CA VAL A 66 -5.17 -6.19 2.95
C VAL A 66 -5.49 -4.70 3.03
N SER A 67 -4.48 -3.82 3.09
CA SER A 67 -4.69 -2.37 3.18
C SER A 67 -5.35 -1.80 1.91
N GLY A 68 -4.89 -2.21 0.73
CA GLY A 68 -5.47 -1.82 -0.55
C GLY A 68 -6.89 -2.36 -0.74
N GLY A 69 -7.11 -3.63 -0.41
CA GLY A 69 -8.41 -4.31 -0.50
C GLY A 69 -9.46 -3.68 0.42
N LEU A 70 -9.12 -3.41 1.68
CA LEU A 70 -10.01 -2.70 2.61
C LEU A 70 -10.32 -1.28 2.14
N SER A 71 -9.32 -0.55 1.64
CA SER A 71 -9.50 0.82 1.14
C SER A 71 -10.44 0.86 -0.08
N TRP A 72 -10.30 -0.10 -1.00
CA TRP A 72 -11.19 -0.24 -2.15
C TRP A 72 -12.63 -0.53 -1.73
N LEU A 73 -12.81 -1.44 -0.76
CA LEU A 73 -14.12 -1.80 -0.25
C LEU A 73 -14.80 -0.61 0.45
N ASN A 74 -14.08 0.09 1.33
CA ASN A 74 -14.58 1.30 2.00
C ASN A 74 -14.95 2.40 1.01
N ARG A 75 -14.16 2.63 -0.03
CA ARG A 75 -14.47 3.62 -1.07
C ARG A 75 -15.77 3.30 -1.80
N LYS A 76 -16.04 2.02 -2.13
CA LYS A 76 -17.31 1.63 -2.77
C LYS A 76 -18.52 1.89 -1.87
N PHE A 77 -18.42 1.63 -0.58
CA PHE A 77 -19.52 1.88 0.36
C PHE A 77 -19.70 3.37 0.66
N ALA A 78 -18.60 4.14 0.78
CA ALA A 78 -18.65 5.58 1.03
C ALA A 78 -19.20 6.38 -0.17
N GLN A 79 -18.81 6.03 -1.41
CA GLN A 79 -19.31 6.72 -2.61
C GLN A 79 -20.83 6.57 -2.80
N LYS A 80 -21.41 5.45 -2.35
CA LYS A 80 -22.86 5.21 -2.43
C LYS A 80 -23.68 6.18 -1.55
N ALA A 81 -23.05 6.76 -0.52
CA ALA A 81 -23.69 7.71 0.38
C ALA A 81 -23.67 9.17 -0.15
N GLU A 82 -22.66 9.54 -0.95
CA GLU A 82 -22.49 10.90 -1.48
C GLU A 82 -23.28 11.12 -2.77
N THR A 83 -23.31 10.14 -3.68
CA THR A 83 -24.11 10.20 -4.92
C THR A 83 -25.61 10.33 -4.65
N ASN A 84 -26.13 9.71 -3.58
CA ASN A 84 -27.55 9.78 -3.24
C ASN A 84 -27.97 11.12 -2.59
N ARG A 85 -27.02 11.90 -2.05
CA ARG A 85 -27.33 13.23 -1.49
C ARG A 85 -27.34 14.33 -2.56
N GLN A 86 -26.51 14.22 -3.59
CA GLN A 86 -26.43 15.21 -4.68
C GLN A 86 -27.73 15.26 -5.52
N VAL A 87 -28.38 14.12 -5.75
CA VAL A 87 -29.62 14.03 -6.55
C VAL A 87 -30.83 14.61 -5.81
N ILE A 88 -30.81 14.61 -4.47
CA ILE A 88 -31.93 15.10 -3.64
C ILE A 88 -31.82 16.61 -3.37
N SER A 89 -30.62 17.19 -3.48
CA SER A 89 -30.38 18.62 -3.26
C SER A 89 -30.32 19.45 -4.54
N THR A 90 -30.60 18.90 -5.73
CA THR A 90 -30.81 19.73 -6.91
C THR A 90 -32.10 20.51 -6.69
N PRO A 91 -32.06 21.85 -6.50
CA PRO A 91 -33.28 22.63 -6.50
C PRO A 91 -33.90 22.46 -7.89
N MET A 92 -35.09 21.87 -7.96
CA MET A 92 -36.00 21.98 -9.10
C MET A 92 -36.47 23.44 -9.15
N GLY A 93 -35.57 24.35 -9.48
CA GLY A 93 -35.72 25.78 -9.22
C GLY A 93 -35.25 26.63 -10.39
N ASN A 94 -35.64 26.24 -11.61
CA ASN A 94 -35.45 27.04 -12.83
C ASN A 94 -36.32 26.50 -13.99
N ALA A 95 -37.51 25.99 -13.67
CA ALA A 95 -38.57 25.73 -14.65
C ALA A 95 -39.45 26.97 -14.93
N GLU A 96 -39.08 28.14 -14.41
CA GLU A 96 -39.92 29.35 -14.41
C GLU A 96 -39.26 30.56 -15.10
N GLU A 97 -38.37 30.30 -16.06
CA GLU A 97 -37.74 31.37 -16.85
C GLU A 97 -37.74 31.03 -18.35
N ARG A 98 -38.94 30.80 -18.89
CA ARG A 98 -39.23 30.97 -20.32
C ARG A 98 -40.63 31.54 -20.49
N ILE A 99 -40.77 32.83 -20.23
CA ILE A 99 -41.85 33.61 -20.84
C ILE A 99 -41.28 34.20 -22.13
N PRO A 100 -41.87 33.94 -23.31
CA PRO A 100 -41.47 34.62 -24.53
C PRO A 100 -41.92 36.08 -24.43
N GLU A 101 -40.95 36.98 -24.20
CA GLU A 101 -41.15 38.42 -24.34
C GLU A 101 -41.35 38.73 -25.83
N ASN A 102 -42.59 39.05 -26.17
CA ASN A 102 -43.07 39.50 -27.47
C ASN A 102 -42.40 40.83 -27.88
N ASN A 103 -41.67 40.80 -29.00
CA ASN A 103 -41.43 41.96 -29.87
C ASN A 103 -41.37 41.51 -31.34
#